data_AF-A0A1I0C4G7-F1
#
_entry.id   AF-A0A1I0C4G7-F1
#
_cell.length_a   1.000
_cell.length_b   1.000
_cell.length_c   1.000
_cell.angle_alpha   90.00
_cell.angle_beta   90.00
_cell.angle_gamma   90.00
#
_symmetry.space_group_name_H-M   'P 1'
#
loop_
_entity.id
_entity.type
_entity.pdbx_description
1 polymer ?
#
loop_
_entity_poly.entity_id
_entity_poly.type
_entity_poly.pdbx_seq_one_letter_code
_entity_poly.pdbx_strand_id
1 'polypeptide(L)'
;MTTQLQMSIEILQYSALELKDYIEDEMKENPLLEMMESQRDMNYRESSFNSVQKQDIEYENFVAYQPDFCEYLENQLFEVLSDDEIELGKFIVGSLNESGELTTDLEMIAEIFAAEGFNKEEIAEVYQRIQKLDINYDSSFASCKAEYIDPDLIVKKEDGKFYIEEKNTAYPTVTISSYYYNLLKNQDDDMISDYLKEKYQAAVWLIKSIEQRKNTIRKIAQAILKKQMDFFENGLKNLKVLTMEEVAEEIEMHESTVSRATTAKYLQTPHGVFSLKFFFNSGIDGVSSVSIKAMLSEEIEAEDSSHPLSDSKLAEIFAKKYH
;
A
#
# COMPACT_ATOMS: atom_id res chain seq x y z
N MET A 1 22.29 24.16 -7.49
CA MET A 1 21.66 23.50 -6.32
C MET A 1 22.77 22.89 -5.48
N THR A 2 22.68 22.95 -4.16
CA THR A 2 23.63 22.23 -3.28
C THR A 2 23.33 20.72 -3.34
N THR A 3 24.33 19.87 -3.10
CA THR A 3 24.18 18.40 -3.02
C THR A 3 23.08 17.99 -2.04
N GLN A 4 23.01 18.69 -0.91
CA GLN A 4 21.96 18.59 0.09
C GLN A 4 20.56 18.85 -0.51
N LEU A 5 20.35 19.94 -1.27
CA LEU A 5 19.05 20.20 -1.89
C LEU A 5 18.61 19.09 -2.87
N GLN A 6 19.55 18.51 -3.62
CA GLN A 6 19.24 17.39 -4.52
C GLN A 6 18.84 16.14 -3.74
N MET A 7 19.58 15.79 -2.68
CA MET A 7 19.23 14.67 -1.79
C MET A 7 17.84 14.86 -1.16
N SER A 8 17.47 16.08 -0.75
CA SER A 8 16.15 16.32 -0.15
C SER A 8 14.99 16.12 -1.13
N ILE A 9 15.26 16.32 -2.42
CA ILE A 9 14.28 16.11 -3.50
C ILE A 9 14.15 14.62 -3.83
N GLU A 10 15.24 13.86 -3.78
CA GLU A 10 15.21 12.39 -3.97
C GLU A 10 14.49 11.70 -2.82
N ILE A 11 14.79 12.11 -1.58
CA ILE A 11 14.11 11.60 -0.39
C ILE A 11 12.59 11.80 -0.51
N LEU A 12 12.08 12.88 -1.11
CA LEU A 12 10.63 13.07 -1.27
C LEU A 12 9.94 12.00 -2.12
N GLN A 13 10.64 11.35 -3.04
CA GLN A 13 10.06 10.39 -3.97
C GLN A 13 10.04 8.96 -3.43
N TYR A 14 11.01 8.58 -2.60
CA TYR A 14 11.15 7.20 -2.12
C TYR A 14 9.86 6.71 -1.48
N SER A 15 9.51 5.45 -1.67
CA SER A 15 8.50 4.73 -0.87
C SER A 15 8.92 4.65 0.61
N ALA A 16 8.07 4.11 1.47
CA ALA A 16 8.44 3.87 2.87
C ALA A 16 9.59 2.85 2.99
N LEU A 17 9.57 1.81 2.16
CA LEU A 17 10.59 0.77 2.12
C LEU A 17 11.93 1.32 1.60
N GLU A 18 11.93 2.01 0.46
CA GLU A 18 13.14 2.63 -0.09
C GLU A 18 13.74 3.67 0.85
N LEU A 19 12.90 4.41 1.60
CA LEU A 19 13.39 5.34 2.61
C LEU A 19 14.08 4.61 3.76
N LYS A 20 13.53 3.48 4.18
CA LYS A 20 14.11 2.64 5.24
C LYS A 20 15.47 2.09 4.81
N ASP A 21 15.55 1.52 3.61
CA ASP A 21 16.79 0.98 3.06
C ASP A 21 17.87 2.07 2.94
N TYR A 22 17.47 3.26 2.46
CA TYR A 22 18.37 4.42 2.40
C TYR A 22 18.89 4.84 3.78
N ILE A 23 18.04 4.88 4.81
CA ILE A 23 18.46 5.20 6.18
C ILE A 23 19.39 4.12 6.73
N GLU A 24 19.12 2.84 6.46
CA GLU A 24 19.99 1.73 6.86
C GLU A 24 21.39 1.84 6.23
N ASP A 25 21.47 2.24 4.97
CA ASP A 25 22.75 2.47 4.29
C ASP A 25 23.49 3.69 4.85
N GLU A 26 22.79 4.80 5.09
CA GLU A 26 23.38 5.99 5.73
C GLU A 26 23.88 5.70 7.17
N MET A 27 23.21 4.81 7.90
CA MET A 27 23.66 4.37 9.24
C MET A 27 24.96 3.59 9.21
N LYS A 28 25.24 2.82 8.15
CA LYS A 28 26.53 2.13 7.98
C LYS A 28 27.68 3.13 7.83
N GLU A 29 27.41 4.27 7.20
CA GLU A 29 28.38 5.32 6.92
C GLU A 29 28.45 6.42 8.00
N ASN A 30 27.42 6.54 8.86
CA ASN A 30 27.32 7.56 9.88
C ASN A 30 27.05 6.97 11.28
N PRO A 31 28.09 6.87 12.14
CA PRO A 31 27.94 6.27 13.46
C PRO A 31 27.04 7.07 14.42
N LEU A 32 26.71 8.33 14.09
CA LEU A 32 25.82 9.16 14.91
C LEU A 32 24.33 8.86 14.69
N LEU A 33 23.95 8.08 13.68
CA LEU A 33 22.55 7.76 13.42
C LEU A 33 22.12 6.51 14.20
N GLU A 34 20.96 6.59 14.85
CA GLU A 34 20.35 5.49 15.59
C GLU A 34 18.86 5.42 15.25
N MET A 35 18.38 4.27 14.79
CA MET A 35 16.95 4.02 14.60
C MET A 35 16.33 3.56 15.91
N MET A 36 15.32 4.28 16.39
CA MET A 36 14.47 3.78 17.45
C MET A 36 13.48 2.79 16.83
N GLU A 37 13.54 1.54 17.27
CA GLU A 37 12.46 0.60 17.01
C GLU A 37 11.19 1.14 17.66
N SER A 38 10.17 1.37 16.84
CA SER A 38 8.83 1.67 17.31
C SER A 38 8.42 0.54 18.25
N GLN A 39 8.30 0.81 19.55
CA GLN A 39 7.74 -0.12 20.53
C GLN A 39 6.26 -0.39 20.18
N ARG A 40 6.01 -1.24 19.17
CA ARG A 40 4.72 -1.86 18.89
C ARG A 40 4.80 -2.97 17.82
N ASP A 41 5.84 -3.80 17.85
CA ASP A 41 5.81 -5.13 17.25
C ASP A 41 5.78 -6.23 18.33
N MET A 42 4.91 -6.08 19.34
CA MET A 42 4.59 -7.16 20.28
C MET A 42 3.26 -7.80 19.91
N ASN A 43 3.16 -8.30 18.67
CA ASN A 43 2.16 -9.28 18.25
C ASN A 43 2.53 -10.05 16.96
N TYR A 44 3.83 -10.13 16.63
CA TYR A 44 4.30 -11.24 15.81
C TYR A 44 4.73 -12.35 16.76
N ARG A 45 4.05 -13.51 16.67
CA ARG A 45 4.51 -14.74 17.32
C ARG A 45 5.96 -14.99 16.89
N GLU A 46 6.88 -14.95 17.85
CA GLU A 46 8.26 -15.42 17.65
C GLU A 46 8.22 -16.89 17.25
N SER A 47 8.29 -17.17 15.95
CA SER A 47 8.77 -18.46 15.47
C SER A 47 10.25 -18.54 15.82
N SER A 48 10.60 -19.53 16.63
CA SER A 48 11.93 -19.72 17.20
C SER A 48 12.99 -19.85 16.10
N PHE A 49 13.88 -18.87 15.98
CA PHE A 49 15.05 -18.95 15.12
C PHE A 49 16.07 -19.92 15.74
N ASN A 50 16.15 -21.12 15.18
CA ASN A 50 17.34 -21.95 15.32
C ASN A 50 18.49 -21.29 14.54
N SER A 51 19.64 -21.20 15.20
CA SER A 51 20.89 -20.64 14.67
C SER A 51 21.32 -21.30 13.35
N VAL A 52 21.32 -20.54 12.27
CA VAL A 52 21.91 -20.98 10.99
C VAL A 52 23.40 -20.62 10.99
N GLN A 53 24.24 -21.66 10.87
CA GLN A 53 25.67 -21.53 10.62
C GLN A 53 25.90 -20.90 9.23
N LYS A 54 26.86 -19.97 9.17
CA LYS A 54 27.39 -19.40 7.92
C LYS A 54 27.80 -20.51 6.95
N GLN A 55 27.12 -20.61 5.82
CA GLN A 55 27.62 -21.29 4.63
C GLN A 55 27.71 -20.28 3.48
N ASP A 56 28.83 -20.34 2.77
CA ASP A 56 29.17 -19.49 1.64
C ASP A 56 28.11 -19.63 0.53
N ILE A 57 27.56 -18.50 0.07
CA ILE A 57 26.54 -18.46 -0.97
C ILE A 57 27.23 -18.65 -2.33
N GLU A 58 27.07 -19.82 -2.93
CA GLU A 58 27.46 -20.11 -4.32
C GLU A 58 26.49 -19.40 -5.28
N TYR A 59 27.02 -18.49 -6.09
CA TYR A 59 26.28 -17.67 -7.07
C TYR A 59 25.73 -18.45 -8.28
N GLU A 60 25.77 -19.80 -8.26
CA GLU A 60 25.27 -20.65 -9.36
C GLU A 60 23.89 -21.25 -9.13
N ASN A 61 23.24 -20.97 -8.00
CA ASN A 61 21.79 -21.19 -7.90
C ASN A 61 21.07 -20.04 -8.61
N PHE A 62 20.93 -20.18 -9.93
CA PHE A 62 19.81 -19.58 -10.64
C PHE A 62 18.56 -19.85 -9.81
N VAL A 63 17.93 -18.79 -9.30
CA VAL A 63 16.62 -18.86 -8.65
C VAL A 63 15.65 -19.32 -9.74
N ALA A 64 15.49 -20.64 -9.87
CA ALA A 64 14.34 -21.20 -10.54
C ALA A 64 13.14 -20.63 -9.78
N TYR A 65 12.26 -19.92 -10.48
CA TYR A 65 11.00 -19.46 -9.93
C TYR A 65 10.31 -20.64 -9.23
N GLN A 66 10.18 -20.57 -7.91
CA GLN A 66 9.44 -21.54 -7.13
C GLN A 66 8.10 -20.89 -6.78
N PRO A 67 6.99 -21.37 -7.34
CA PRO A 67 5.69 -20.79 -7.08
C PRO A 67 5.34 -20.94 -5.59
N ASP A 68 4.69 -19.91 -5.02
CA ASP A 68 4.17 -19.94 -3.65
C ASP A 68 3.09 -21.03 -3.49
N PHE A 69 2.73 -21.41 -2.27
CA PHE A 69 1.75 -22.47 -2.00
C PHE A 69 0.42 -22.29 -2.75
N CYS A 70 -0.13 -21.06 -2.77
CA CYS A 70 -1.34 -20.75 -3.52
C CYS A 70 -1.11 -20.85 -5.02
N GLU A 71 0.01 -20.35 -5.53
CA GLU A 71 0.32 -20.42 -6.96
C GLU A 71 0.58 -21.86 -7.43
N TYR A 72 1.19 -22.68 -6.57
CA TYR A 72 1.37 -24.11 -6.80
C TYR A 72 0.01 -24.82 -6.93
N LEU A 73 -0.94 -24.54 -6.03
CA LEU A 73 -2.29 -25.08 -6.12
C LEU A 73 -3.07 -24.50 -7.29
N GLU A 74 -2.97 -23.20 -7.56
CA GLU A 74 -3.62 -22.53 -8.70
C GLU A 74 -3.17 -23.12 -10.04
N ASN A 75 -1.88 -23.43 -10.19
CA ASN A 75 -1.36 -24.10 -11.37
C ASN A 75 -1.91 -25.53 -11.53
N GLN A 76 -2.30 -26.19 -10.44
CA GLN A 76 -2.94 -27.51 -10.46
C GLN A 76 -4.45 -27.46 -10.69
N LEU A 77 -5.12 -26.32 -10.44
CA LEU A 77 -6.56 -26.18 -10.64
C LEU A 77 -6.96 -26.48 -12.10
N PHE A 78 -6.11 -26.11 -13.07
CA PHE A 78 -6.34 -26.38 -14.49
C PHE A 78 -6.39 -27.88 -14.85
N GLU A 79 -5.85 -28.77 -14.01
CA GLU A 79 -5.88 -30.21 -14.25
C GLU A 79 -7.17 -30.87 -13.72
N VAL A 80 -7.92 -30.17 -12.86
CA VAL A 80 -9.00 -30.77 -12.05
C VAL A 80 -10.35 -30.08 -12.23
N LEU A 81 -10.37 -28.81 -12.62
CA LEU A 81 -11.58 -27.99 -12.74
C LEU A 81 -11.85 -27.58 -14.20
N SER A 82 -13.13 -27.40 -14.56
CA SER A 82 -13.51 -26.83 -15.85
C SER A 82 -13.32 -25.31 -15.86
N ASP A 83 -13.25 -24.69 -17.05
CA ASP A 83 -13.05 -23.23 -17.19
C ASP A 83 -14.03 -22.39 -16.35
N ASP A 84 -15.28 -22.84 -16.25
CA ASP A 84 -16.34 -22.19 -15.47
C ASP A 84 -16.13 -22.33 -13.94
N GLU A 85 -15.39 -23.35 -13.47
CA GLU A 85 -15.13 -23.65 -12.06
C GLU A 85 -13.81 -23.02 -11.55
N ILE A 86 -12.98 -22.44 -12.44
CA ILE A 86 -11.64 -21.93 -12.09
C ILE A 86 -11.71 -20.74 -11.13
N GLU A 87 -12.62 -19.79 -11.34
CA GLU A 87 -12.73 -18.61 -10.46
C GLU A 87 -13.16 -19.01 -9.04
N LEU A 88 -14.14 -19.92 -8.95
CA LEU A 88 -14.53 -20.56 -7.69
C LEU A 88 -13.34 -21.31 -7.05
N GLY A 89 -12.56 -22.05 -7.86
CA GLY A 89 -11.41 -22.80 -7.39
C GLY A 89 -10.31 -21.91 -6.80
N LYS A 90 -10.00 -20.78 -7.47
CA LYS A 90 -9.03 -19.78 -6.97
C LYS A 90 -9.49 -19.17 -5.65
N PHE A 91 -10.78 -18.86 -5.54
CA PHE A 91 -11.35 -18.32 -4.31
C PHE A 91 -11.27 -19.32 -3.16
N ILE A 92 -11.57 -20.60 -3.43
CA ILE A 92 -11.45 -21.68 -2.45
C ILE A 92 -9.98 -21.81 -2.00
N VAL A 93 -9.02 -21.87 -2.93
CA VAL A 93 -7.58 -21.95 -2.62
C VAL A 93 -7.10 -20.76 -1.77
N GLY A 94 -7.51 -19.54 -2.11
CA GLY A 94 -7.21 -18.34 -1.34
C GLY A 94 -7.89 -18.29 0.04
N SER A 95 -8.88 -19.16 0.28
CA SER A 95 -9.59 -19.31 1.56
C SER A 95 -9.11 -20.51 2.37
N LEU A 96 -8.14 -21.30 1.89
CA LEU A 96 -7.58 -22.42 2.65
C LEU A 96 -6.59 -21.94 3.70
N ASN A 97 -6.57 -22.61 4.85
CA ASN A 97 -5.50 -22.48 5.83
C ASN A 97 -4.30 -23.40 5.51
N GLU A 98 -3.25 -23.30 6.33
CA GLU A 98 -2.00 -24.09 6.22
C GLU A 98 -2.21 -25.62 6.25
N SER A 99 -3.39 -26.09 6.69
CA SER A 99 -3.79 -27.50 6.71
C SER A 99 -4.72 -27.92 5.55
N GLY A 100 -5.07 -27.02 4.64
CA GLY A 100 -6.01 -27.29 3.53
C GLY A 100 -7.49 -27.27 3.94
N GLU A 101 -7.80 -26.70 5.11
CA GLU A 101 -9.18 -26.51 5.58
C GLU A 101 -9.68 -25.11 5.22
N LEU A 102 -10.95 -24.99 4.88
CA LEU A 102 -11.57 -23.70 4.61
C LEU A 102 -11.63 -22.84 5.89
N THR A 103 -11.14 -21.62 5.79
CA THR A 103 -11.29 -20.58 6.82
C THR A 103 -12.65 -19.90 6.78
N THR A 104 -13.34 -20.01 5.64
CA THR A 104 -14.62 -19.36 5.35
C THR A 104 -15.75 -20.39 5.26
N ASP A 105 -16.93 -20.04 5.76
CA ASP A 105 -18.11 -20.89 5.67
C ASP A 105 -18.60 -21.05 4.23
N LEU A 106 -18.97 -22.27 3.84
CA LEU A 106 -19.50 -22.59 2.50
C LEU A 106 -20.74 -21.75 2.12
N GLU A 107 -21.50 -21.28 3.12
CA GLU A 107 -22.65 -20.40 2.93
C GLU A 107 -22.24 -19.00 2.45
N MET A 108 -21.15 -18.47 2.99
CA MET A 108 -20.62 -17.17 2.58
C MET A 108 -20.03 -17.23 1.16
N ILE A 109 -19.40 -18.35 0.80
CA ILE A 109 -18.90 -18.58 -0.56
C ILE A 109 -20.06 -18.65 -1.55
N ALA A 110 -21.15 -19.34 -1.18
CA ALA A 110 -22.35 -19.43 -2.00
C ALA A 110 -23.04 -18.06 -2.20
N GLU A 111 -23.00 -17.17 -1.21
CA GLU A 111 -23.52 -15.80 -1.36
C GLU A 111 -22.70 -14.97 -2.35
N ILE A 112 -21.37 -15.12 -2.34
CA ILE A 112 -20.45 -14.40 -3.22
C ILE A 112 -20.62 -14.87 -4.68
N PHE A 113 -20.75 -16.18 -4.90
CA PHE A 113 -20.86 -16.78 -6.22
C PHE A 113 -22.32 -17.03 -6.67
N ALA A 114 -23.30 -16.48 -5.96
CA ALA A 114 -24.73 -16.64 -6.28
C ALA A 114 -25.09 -16.15 -7.68
N ALA A 115 -24.38 -15.14 -8.20
CA ALA A 115 -24.60 -14.58 -9.53
C ALA A 115 -24.16 -15.52 -10.66
N GLU A 116 -23.21 -16.42 -10.39
CA GLU A 116 -22.67 -17.40 -11.34
C GLU A 116 -23.45 -18.73 -11.32
N GLY A 117 -24.42 -18.86 -10.42
CA GLY A 117 -25.33 -20.01 -10.35
C GLY A 117 -24.83 -21.19 -9.54
N PHE A 118 -23.70 -21.05 -8.82
CA PHE A 118 -23.14 -22.11 -7.99
C PHE A 118 -23.95 -22.34 -6.72
N ASN A 119 -24.33 -23.60 -6.48
CA ASN A 119 -25.02 -24.03 -5.27
C ASN A 119 -24.03 -24.54 -4.22
N LYS A 120 -24.46 -24.57 -2.96
CA LYS A 120 -23.67 -25.10 -1.83
C LYS A 120 -23.14 -26.53 -2.08
N GLU A 121 -23.91 -27.35 -2.80
CA GLU A 121 -23.54 -28.72 -3.15
C GLU A 121 -22.40 -28.76 -4.17
N GLU A 122 -22.44 -27.90 -5.19
CA GLU A 122 -21.41 -27.80 -6.23
C GLU A 122 -20.09 -27.25 -5.66
N ILE A 123 -20.18 -26.23 -4.78
CA ILE A 123 -19.01 -25.68 -4.09
C ILE A 123 -18.35 -26.74 -3.20
N ALA A 124 -19.14 -27.58 -2.54
CA ALA A 124 -18.61 -28.68 -1.74
C ALA A 124 -17.93 -29.75 -2.61
N GLU A 125 -18.44 -30.03 -3.81
CA GLU A 125 -17.79 -30.94 -4.76
C GLU A 125 -16.46 -30.38 -5.27
N VAL A 126 -16.41 -29.11 -5.66
CA VAL A 126 -15.19 -28.42 -6.10
C VAL A 126 -14.16 -28.42 -4.96
N TYR A 127 -14.59 -28.14 -3.73
CA TYR A 127 -13.73 -28.20 -2.56
C TYR A 127 -13.14 -29.60 -2.32
N GLN A 128 -13.94 -30.67 -2.47
CA GLN A 128 -13.45 -32.05 -2.35
C GLN A 128 -12.44 -32.43 -3.44
N ARG A 129 -12.58 -31.87 -4.64
CA ARG A 129 -11.60 -32.07 -5.73
C ARG A 129 -10.29 -31.35 -5.40
N ILE A 130 -10.36 -30.12 -4.88
CA ILE A 130 -9.19 -29.33 -4.46
C ILE A 130 -8.48 -30.00 -3.26
N GLN A 131 -9.22 -30.58 -2.31
CA GLN A 131 -8.62 -31.34 -1.20
C GLN A 131 -7.82 -32.58 -1.63
N LYS A 132 -8.06 -33.11 -2.84
CA LYS A 132 -7.32 -34.26 -3.38
C LYS A 132 -6.04 -33.85 -4.10
N LEU A 133 -5.83 -32.55 -4.33
CA LEU A 133 -4.56 -32.04 -4.83
C LEU A 133 -3.46 -32.29 -3.79
N ASP A 134 -2.21 -32.37 -4.25
CA ASP A 134 -1.09 -32.61 -3.34
C ASP A 134 -0.83 -31.35 -2.49
N ILE A 135 -1.47 -31.29 -1.33
CA ILE A 135 -1.34 -30.18 -0.38
C ILE A 135 0.00 -30.25 0.37
N ASN A 136 0.79 -31.34 0.23
CA ASN A 136 2.10 -31.47 0.87
C ASN A 136 3.19 -30.66 0.14
N TYR A 137 2.95 -29.36 0.04
CA TYR A 137 4.00 -28.38 -0.15
C TYR A 137 4.81 -28.30 1.15
N ASP A 138 6.14 -28.29 1.05
CA ASP A 138 7.03 -28.28 2.21
C ASP A 138 6.59 -27.21 3.22
N SER A 139 6.25 -27.64 4.44
CA SER A 139 5.70 -26.82 5.53
C SER A 139 6.52 -25.56 5.86
N SER A 140 7.75 -25.51 5.35
CA SER A 140 8.65 -24.35 5.29
C SER A 140 8.02 -23.11 4.62
N PHE A 141 7.03 -23.27 3.74
CA PHE A 141 6.55 -22.19 2.84
C PHE A 141 5.02 -22.03 2.77
N ALA A 142 4.28 -22.52 3.77
CA ALA A 142 2.81 -22.58 3.82
C ALA A 142 2.07 -21.23 3.92
N SER A 143 2.71 -20.07 3.74
CA SER A 143 2.02 -18.79 3.90
C SER A 143 1.56 -18.23 2.56
N CYS A 144 0.30 -18.47 2.20
CA CYS A 144 -0.40 -17.56 1.28
C CYS A 144 -0.55 -16.21 2.00
N LYS A 145 0.43 -15.34 1.85
CA LYS A 145 0.32 -13.96 2.31
C LYS A 145 -0.29 -13.18 1.17
N ALA A 146 -1.55 -12.77 1.32
CA ALA A 146 -2.11 -11.74 0.47
C ALA A 146 -1.15 -10.54 0.47
N GLU A 147 -0.67 -10.13 -0.71
CA GLU A 147 0.13 -8.92 -0.85
C GLU A 147 -0.75 -7.72 -0.45
N TYR A 148 -0.59 -7.24 0.78
CA TYR A 148 -1.29 -6.06 1.26
C TYR A 148 -0.42 -4.83 1.05
N ILE A 149 -1.04 -3.76 0.55
CA ILE A 149 -0.40 -2.45 0.51
C ILE A 149 -0.53 -1.83 1.89
N ASP A 150 0.60 -1.58 2.58
CA ASP A 150 0.58 -0.83 3.85
C ASP A 150 0.47 0.69 3.55
N PRO A 151 -0.63 1.36 3.94
CA PRO A 151 -0.82 2.77 3.65
C PRO A 151 0.08 3.68 4.52
N ASP A 152 0.59 4.76 3.91
CA ASP A 152 1.40 5.76 4.60
C ASP A 152 0.57 6.63 5.56
N LEU A 153 -0.68 6.89 5.18
CA LEU A 153 -1.60 7.79 5.88
C LEU A 153 -2.98 7.17 5.99
N ILE A 154 -3.69 7.47 7.07
CA ILE A 154 -5.04 6.97 7.33
C ILE A 154 -5.97 8.15 7.57
N VAL A 155 -7.10 8.19 6.86
CA VAL A 155 -8.18 9.15 7.13
C VAL A 155 -9.16 8.52 8.12
N LYS A 156 -9.36 9.18 9.26
CA LYS A 156 -10.36 8.79 10.27
C LYS A 156 -11.44 9.86 10.41
N LYS A 157 -12.61 9.42 10.86
CA LYS A 157 -13.76 10.29 11.15
C LYS A 157 -14.08 10.21 12.65
N GLU A 158 -13.89 11.32 13.37
CA GLU A 158 -14.31 11.48 14.77
C GLU A 158 -15.18 12.73 14.91
N ASP A 159 -16.24 12.66 15.70
CA ASP A 159 -17.19 13.77 15.94
C ASP A 159 -17.71 14.44 14.65
N GLY A 160 -17.87 13.65 13.59
CA GLY A 160 -18.31 14.14 12.28
C GLY A 160 -17.26 14.92 11.48
N LYS A 161 -16.01 15.02 11.97
CA LYS A 161 -14.89 15.66 11.27
C LYS A 161 -13.87 14.62 10.83
N PHE A 162 -13.38 14.79 9.61
CA PHE A 162 -12.28 13.97 9.12
C PHE A 162 -10.94 14.56 9.54
N TYR A 163 -10.02 13.70 9.95
CA TYR A 163 -8.64 14.04 10.21
C TYR A 163 -7.70 12.96 9.66
N ILE A 164 -6.45 13.35 9.44
CA ILE A 164 -5.41 12.43 8.96
C ILE A 164 -4.60 11.98 10.17
N GLU A 165 -4.53 10.66 10.34
CA GLU A 165 -3.64 9.99 11.25
C GLU A 165 -2.43 9.45 10.48
N GLU A 166 -1.25 9.67 11.07
CA GLU A 166 0.01 9.17 10.54
C GLU A 166 0.32 7.82 11.17
N LYS A 167 0.64 6.81 10.36
CA LYS A 167 1.09 5.53 10.87
C LYS A 167 2.59 5.61 11.18
N ASN A 168 2.96 5.42 12.44
CA ASN A 168 4.39 5.46 12.86
C ASN A 168 5.21 4.30 12.29
N THR A 169 4.59 3.23 11.79
CA THR A 169 5.32 2.14 11.11
C THR A 169 5.84 2.55 9.73
N ALA A 170 5.27 3.59 9.10
CA ALA A 170 5.69 4.05 7.78
C ALA A 170 6.98 4.89 7.81
N TYR A 171 7.43 5.35 8.99
CA TYR A 171 8.61 6.19 9.15
C TYR A 171 9.46 5.71 10.33
N PRO A 172 10.66 5.16 10.12
CA PRO A 172 11.55 4.85 11.24
C PRO A 172 11.91 6.13 11.97
N THR A 173 11.88 6.10 13.31
CA THR A 173 12.28 7.25 14.12
C THR A 173 13.79 7.28 14.19
N VAL A 174 14.41 8.19 13.43
CA VAL A 174 15.86 8.38 13.41
C VAL A 174 16.26 9.40 14.45
N THR A 175 17.21 9.04 15.30
CA THR A 175 17.75 9.88 16.37
C THR A 175 19.26 9.95 16.31
N ILE A 176 19.82 10.88 17.08
CA ILE A 176 21.27 11.03 17.20
C ILE A 176 21.73 10.18 18.37
N SER A 177 22.70 9.30 18.13
CA SER A 177 23.29 8.45 19.16
C SER A 177 23.86 9.31 20.29
N SER A 178 23.32 9.08 21.49
CA SER A 178 23.70 9.81 22.70
C SER A 178 25.18 9.60 23.05
N TYR A 179 25.74 8.44 22.70
CA TYR A 179 27.16 8.12 22.93
C TYR A 179 28.09 9.06 22.15
N TYR A 180 27.92 9.14 20.83
CA TYR A 180 28.77 9.98 19.97
C TYR A 180 28.55 11.48 20.19
N TYR A 181 27.34 11.88 20.57
CA TYR A 181 27.05 13.25 20.97
C TYR A 181 27.84 13.66 22.23
N ASN A 182 27.90 12.78 23.24
CA ASN A 182 28.68 13.02 24.45
C ASN A 182 30.19 12.99 24.18
N LEU A 183 30.64 12.15 23.24
CA LEU A 183 32.04 12.12 22.82
C LEU A 183 32.44 13.46 22.17
N LEU A 184 31.63 13.98 21.25
CA LEU A 184 31.84 15.30 20.63
C LEU A 184 31.97 16.43 21.66
N LYS A 185 31.26 16.34 22.79
CA LYS A 185 31.26 17.39 23.83
C LYS A 185 32.46 17.31 24.78
N ASN A 186 33.03 16.12 24.98
CA ASN A 186 34.04 15.86 26.00
C ASN A 186 35.43 15.51 25.42
N GLN A 187 35.62 15.65 24.11
CA GLN A 187 36.84 15.25 23.41
C GLN A 187 37.66 16.48 22.99
N ASP A 188 38.94 16.47 23.35
CA ASP A 188 39.87 17.59 23.12
C ASP A 188 40.69 17.44 21.81
N ASP A 189 40.55 16.32 21.08
CA ASP A 189 41.26 16.10 19.82
C ASP A 189 40.55 16.80 18.66
N ASP A 190 41.19 17.84 18.12
CA ASP A 190 40.65 18.67 17.04
C ASP A 190 40.28 17.85 15.80
N MET A 191 41.10 16.86 15.40
CA MET A 191 40.85 16.05 14.20
C MET A 191 39.61 15.17 14.34
N ILE A 192 39.42 14.55 15.52
CA ILE A 192 38.26 13.71 15.78
C ILE A 192 37.02 14.57 15.97
N SER A 193 37.15 15.74 16.60
CA SER A 193 36.06 16.69 16.78
C SER A 193 35.49 17.17 15.45
N ASP A 194 36.35 17.46 14.47
CA ASP A 194 35.92 17.97 13.16
C ASP A 194 35.22 16.89 12.33
N TYR A 195 35.73 15.65 12.37
CA TYR A 195 35.06 14.51 11.76
C TYR A 195 33.66 14.27 12.36
N LEU A 196 33.54 14.28 13.69
CA LEU A 196 32.25 14.09 14.36
C LEU A 196 31.28 15.26 14.11
N LYS A 197 31.78 16.50 14.00
CA LYS A 197 30.93 17.67 13.62
C LYS A 197 30.38 17.51 12.21
N GLU A 198 31.18 17.07 11.25
CA GLU A 198 30.75 16.84 9.88
C GLU A 198 29.64 15.77 9.83
N LYS A 199 29.88 14.63 10.47
CA LYS A 199 28.91 13.53 10.55
C LYS A 199 27.65 13.92 11.33
N TYR A 200 27.77 14.74 12.36
CA TYR A 200 26.64 15.29 13.10
C TYR A 200 25.79 16.22 12.23
N GLN A 201 26.42 17.11 11.46
CA GLN A 201 25.71 18.00 10.54
C GLN A 201 24.98 17.21 9.46
N ALA A 202 25.61 16.17 8.90
CA ALA A 202 24.97 15.27 7.95
C ALA A 202 23.76 14.55 8.57
N ALA A 203 23.90 14.03 9.79
CA ALA A 203 22.81 13.36 10.52
C ALA A 203 21.62 14.30 10.81
N VAL A 204 21.89 15.50 11.33
CA VAL A 204 20.85 16.52 11.58
C VAL A 204 20.14 16.91 10.30
N TRP A 205 20.90 17.04 9.21
CA TRP A 205 20.34 17.38 7.91
C TRP A 205 19.39 16.27 7.42
N LEU A 206 19.79 15.00 7.50
CA LEU A 206 18.96 13.85 7.13
C LEU A 206 17.66 13.81 7.94
N ILE A 207 17.76 13.92 9.27
CA ILE A 207 16.60 13.94 10.18
C ILE A 207 15.64 15.07 9.78
N LYS A 208 16.18 16.27 9.51
CA LYS A 208 15.38 17.42 9.07
C LYS A 208 14.71 17.15 7.72
N SER A 209 15.38 16.52 6.77
CA SER A 209 14.81 16.19 5.46
C SER A 209 13.70 15.15 5.57
N ILE A 210 13.84 14.13 6.42
CA ILE A 210 12.78 13.15 6.70
C ILE A 210 11.56 13.84 7.31
N GLU A 211 11.77 14.71 8.30
CA GLU A 211 10.70 15.48 8.95
C GLU A 211 10.01 16.44 7.95
N GLN A 212 10.78 17.09 7.06
CA GLN A 212 10.23 17.94 6.00
C GLN A 212 9.39 17.14 4.99
N ARG A 213 9.85 15.95 4.60
CA ARG A 213 9.08 15.04 3.75
C ARG A 213 7.76 14.67 4.42
N LYS A 214 7.81 14.23 5.67
CA LYS A 214 6.62 13.85 6.44
C LYS A 214 5.60 14.99 6.49
N ASN A 215 6.05 16.19 6.83
CA ASN A 215 5.19 17.38 6.88
C ASN A 215 4.62 17.74 5.50
N THR A 216 5.41 17.62 4.43
CA THR A 216 4.94 17.87 3.05
C THR A 216 3.82 16.91 2.65
N ILE A 217 4.02 15.60 2.85
CA ILE A 217 3.03 14.57 2.52
C ILE A 217 1.75 14.80 3.36
N ARG A 218 1.88 15.11 4.65
CA ARG A 218 0.75 15.45 5.52
C ARG A 218 -0.03 16.66 5.01
N LYS A 219 0.65 17.74 4.63
CA LYS A 219 0.02 18.95 4.08
C LYS A 219 -0.73 18.66 2.78
N ILE A 220 -0.12 17.88 1.87
CA ILE A 220 -0.77 17.46 0.62
C ILE A 220 -2.04 16.66 0.93
N ALA A 221 -1.96 15.68 1.81
CA ALA A 221 -3.12 14.88 2.19
C ALA A 221 -4.22 15.74 2.85
N GLN A 222 -3.86 16.73 3.69
CA GLN A 222 -4.81 17.66 4.29
C GLN A 222 -5.50 18.53 3.24
N ALA A 223 -4.77 19.04 2.25
CA ALA A 223 -5.33 19.80 1.14
C ALA A 223 -6.30 18.94 0.31
N ILE A 224 -5.91 17.69 -0.02
CA ILE A 224 -6.78 16.72 -0.70
C ILE A 224 -8.04 16.48 0.12
N LEU A 225 -7.91 16.20 1.42
CA LEU A 225 -9.05 15.96 2.32
C LEU A 225 -10.03 17.13 2.30
N LYS A 226 -9.53 18.36 2.41
CA LYS A 226 -10.33 19.59 2.41
C LYS A 226 -11.05 19.83 1.07
N LYS A 227 -10.39 19.55 -0.06
CA LYS A 227 -10.95 19.78 -1.41
C LYS A 227 -11.91 18.67 -1.83
N GLN A 228 -11.71 17.45 -1.32
CA GLN A 228 -12.44 16.24 -1.72
C GLN A 228 -13.37 15.70 -0.61
N MET A 229 -13.85 16.56 0.31
CA MET A 229 -14.72 16.12 1.43
C MET A 229 -15.90 15.25 0.97
N ASP A 230 -16.56 15.62 -0.13
CA ASP A 230 -17.72 14.90 -0.66
C ASP A 230 -17.39 13.45 -1.05
N PHE A 231 -16.16 13.19 -1.52
CA PHE A 231 -15.67 11.83 -1.79
C PHE A 231 -15.49 11.01 -0.51
N PHE A 232 -14.95 11.61 0.56
CA PHE A 232 -14.74 10.91 1.82
C PHE A 232 -16.06 10.61 2.56
N GLU A 233 -17.13 11.35 2.25
CA GLU A 233 -18.46 11.11 2.80
C GLU A 233 -19.29 10.12 2.00
N ASN A 234 -19.27 10.24 0.67
CA ASN A 234 -20.25 9.59 -0.22
C ASN A 234 -19.60 8.67 -1.27
N GLY A 235 -18.27 8.49 -1.24
CA GLY A 235 -17.53 7.62 -2.14
C GLY A 235 -17.22 8.21 -3.53
N LEU A 236 -16.82 7.33 -4.45
CA LEU A 236 -16.24 7.66 -5.77
C LEU A 236 -17.12 8.57 -6.65
N LYS A 237 -18.45 8.52 -6.50
CA LYS A 237 -19.39 9.33 -7.31
C LYS A 237 -19.20 10.82 -7.13
N ASN A 238 -18.73 11.23 -5.96
CA ASN A 238 -18.60 12.63 -5.58
C ASN A 238 -17.15 13.13 -5.65
N LEU A 239 -16.30 12.42 -6.40
CA LEU A 239 -14.93 12.86 -6.65
C LEU A 239 -14.93 14.09 -7.56
N LYS A 240 -14.42 15.20 -7.02
CA LYS A 240 -14.28 16.47 -7.75
C LYS A 240 -13.01 16.47 -8.57
N VAL A 241 -12.97 17.35 -9.56
CA VAL A 241 -11.72 17.68 -10.25
C VAL A 241 -10.77 18.38 -9.28
N LEU A 242 -9.51 17.92 -9.25
CA LEU A 242 -8.45 18.52 -8.45
C LEU A 242 -7.13 18.38 -9.20
N THR A 243 -6.44 19.49 -9.42
CA THR A 243 -5.14 19.48 -10.10
C THR A 243 -4.00 19.53 -9.10
N MET A 244 -2.81 19.09 -9.52
CA MET A 244 -1.61 19.19 -8.69
C MET A 244 -1.21 20.66 -8.46
N GLU A 245 -1.49 21.54 -9.43
CA GLU A 245 -1.25 22.98 -9.34
C GLU A 245 -2.07 23.61 -8.21
N GLU A 246 -3.37 23.32 -8.12
CA GLU A 246 -4.24 23.84 -7.06
C GLU A 246 -3.78 23.44 -5.67
N VAL A 247 -3.33 22.17 -5.50
CA VAL A 247 -2.78 21.70 -4.23
C VAL A 247 -1.43 22.34 -3.94
N ALA A 248 -0.58 22.50 -4.96
CA ALA A 248 0.73 23.12 -4.84
C ALA A 248 0.63 24.59 -4.39
N GLU A 249 -0.34 25.35 -4.93
CA GLU A 249 -0.64 26.71 -4.50
C GLU A 249 -1.10 26.77 -3.04
N GLU A 250 -1.98 25.86 -2.61
CA GLU A 250 -2.51 25.84 -1.23
C GLU A 250 -1.42 25.52 -0.19
N ILE A 251 -0.44 24.68 -0.53
CA ILE A 251 0.66 24.32 0.39
C ILE A 251 1.91 25.20 0.21
N GLU A 252 1.86 26.22 -0.65
CA GLU A 252 2.97 27.11 -1.02
C GLU A 252 4.22 26.36 -1.53
N MET A 253 4.01 25.36 -2.40
CA MET A 253 5.09 24.58 -3.01
C MET A 253 4.99 24.55 -4.53
N HIS A 254 6.02 24.04 -5.19
CA HIS A 254 5.97 23.82 -6.64
C HIS A 254 5.21 22.54 -6.97
N GLU A 255 4.49 22.53 -8.09
CA GLU A 255 3.78 21.36 -8.63
C GLU A 255 4.68 20.12 -8.72
N SER A 256 5.93 20.31 -9.14
CA SER A 256 6.93 19.25 -9.21
C SER A 256 7.19 18.60 -7.84
N THR A 257 7.06 19.34 -6.75
CA THR A 257 7.20 18.78 -5.39
C THR A 257 6.00 17.93 -5.02
N VAL A 258 4.78 18.35 -5.37
CA VAL A 258 3.56 17.56 -5.15
C VAL A 258 3.57 16.27 -5.96
N SER A 259 3.93 16.34 -7.24
CA SER A 259 4.06 15.15 -8.11
C SER A 259 5.06 14.13 -7.56
N ARG A 260 6.19 14.61 -7.05
CA ARG A 260 7.22 13.77 -6.42
C ARG A 260 6.75 13.16 -5.11
N ALA A 261 6.20 13.98 -4.22
CA ALA A 261 5.76 13.55 -2.89
C ALA A 261 4.57 12.58 -2.92
N THR A 262 3.76 12.59 -3.99
CA THR A 262 2.57 11.73 -4.13
C THR A 262 2.86 10.40 -4.82
N THR A 263 4.05 10.23 -5.39
CA THR A 263 4.47 9.00 -6.07
C THR A 263 4.74 7.89 -5.05
N ALA A 264 4.21 6.70 -5.33
CA ALA A 264 4.33 5.52 -4.46
C ALA A 264 3.93 5.84 -2.99
N LYS A 265 2.84 6.59 -2.82
CA LYS A 265 2.22 6.87 -1.52
C LYS A 265 0.75 6.52 -1.55
N TYR A 266 0.28 5.93 -0.46
CA TYR A 266 -1.07 5.41 -0.33
C TYR A 266 -1.78 6.02 0.88
N LEU A 267 -3.06 6.30 0.68
CA LEU A 267 -3.97 6.85 1.67
C LEU A 267 -5.09 5.83 1.92
N GLN A 268 -5.22 5.38 3.15
CA GLN A 268 -6.37 4.61 3.58
C GLN A 268 -7.55 5.55 3.83
N THR A 269 -8.66 5.25 3.19
CA THR A 269 -9.91 5.98 3.30
C THR A 269 -11.02 5.04 3.81
N PRO A 270 -12.17 5.56 4.25
CA PRO A 270 -13.32 4.73 4.59
C PRO A 270 -13.82 3.83 3.44
N HIS A 271 -13.47 4.17 2.19
CA HIS A 271 -13.88 3.46 0.98
C HIS A 271 -12.78 2.58 0.38
N GLY A 272 -11.67 2.37 1.10
CA GLY A 272 -10.54 1.57 0.62
C GLY A 272 -9.21 2.33 0.59
N VAL A 273 -8.17 1.66 0.10
CA VAL A 273 -6.81 2.21 -0.01
C VAL A 273 -6.59 2.76 -1.42
N PHE A 274 -6.21 4.03 -1.52
CA PHE A 274 -6.00 4.71 -2.80
C PHE A 274 -4.60 5.33 -2.86
N SER A 275 -3.97 5.34 -4.05
CA SER A 275 -2.78 6.14 -4.27
C SER A 275 -3.10 7.63 -4.09
N LEU A 276 -2.21 8.42 -3.49
CA LEU A 276 -2.39 9.88 -3.46
C LEU A 276 -2.53 10.47 -4.87
N LYS A 277 -1.88 9.86 -5.87
CA LYS A 277 -1.96 10.30 -7.27
C LYS A 277 -3.37 10.17 -7.86
N PHE A 278 -4.18 9.25 -7.35
CA PHE A 278 -5.55 8.98 -7.84
C PHE A 278 -6.48 10.20 -7.69
N PHE A 279 -6.26 11.01 -6.66
CA PHE A 279 -7.07 12.20 -6.40
C PHE A 279 -6.82 13.34 -7.39
N PHE A 280 -5.71 13.30 -8.13
CA PHE A 280 -5.42 14.27 -9.16
C PHE A 280 -5.95 13.77 -10.50
N ASN A 281 -7.09 14.31 -10.91
CA ASN A 281 -7.76 13.93 -12.13
C ASN A 281 -8.13 15.17 -12.93
N SER A 282 -8.34 14.96 -14.23
CA SER A 282 -8.93 15.94 -15.12
C SER A 282 -10.41 15.61 -15.35
N GLY A 283 -11.20 16.65 -15.55
CA GLY A 283 -12.63 16.54 -15.79
C GLY A 283 -13.18 17.76 -16.51
N ILE A 284 -14.45 17.67 -16.88
CA ILE A 284 -15.20 18.71 -17.60
C ILE A 284 -16.30 19.19 -16.66
N ASP A 285 -16.51 20.51 -16.58
CA ASP A 285 -17.52 21.15 -15.72
C ASP A 285 -17.46 20.75 -14.22
N GLY A 286 -16.24 20.50 -13.71
CA GLY A 286 -16.00 20.19 -12.30
C GLY A 286 -16.29 18.73 -11.88
N VAL A 287 -16.79 17.90 -12.81
CA VAL A 287 -17.01 16.47 -12.58
C VAL A 287 -15.80 15.68 -13.09
N SER A 288 -15.25 14.81 -12.22
CA SER A 288 -14.10 13.99 -12.61
C SER A 288 -14.49 12.90 -13.61
N SER A 289 -13.57 12.56 -14.52
CA SER A 289 -13.74 11.42 -15.43
C SER A 289 -13.96 10.09 -14.70
N VAL A 290 -13.41 9.95 -13.48
CA VAL A 290 -13.58 8.78 -12.63
C VAL A 290 -15.01 8.72 -12.05
N SER A 291 -15.55 9.85 -11.59
CA SER A 291 -16.95 9.94 -11.13
C SER A 291 -17.92 9.55 -12.23
N ILE A 292 -17.70 10.04 -13.46
CA ILE A 292 -18.55 9.69 -14.61
C ILE A 292 -18.49 8.19 -14.88
N LYS A 293 -17.30 7.58 -14.84
CA LYS A 293 -17.16 6.12 -14.99
C LYS A 293 -17.88 5.37 -13.88
N ALA A 294 -17.72 5.77 -12.63
CA ALA A 294 -18.40 5.13 -11.50
C ALA A 294 -19.93 5.25 -11.60
N MET A 295 -20.45 6.41 -12.01
CA MET A 295 -21.88 6.61 -12.24
C MET A 295 -22.40 5.75 -13.40
N LEU A 296 -21.63 5.64 -14.50
CA LEU A 296 -22.00 4.79 -15.63
C LEU A 296 -21.97 3.31 -15.27
N SER A 297 -20.95 2.85 -14.54
CA SER A 297 -20.86 1.45 -14.08
C SER A 297 -22.08 1.06 -13.26
N GLU A 298 -22.52 1.92 -12.34
CA GLU A 298 -23.72 1.63 -11.55
C GLU A 298 -25.00 1.61 -12.39
N GLU A 299 -25.15 2.49 -13.38
CA GLU A 299 -26.32 2.44 -14.28
C GLU A 299 -26.34 1.18 -15.15
N ILE A 300 -25.15 0.67 -15.52
CA ILE A 300 -25.02 -0.60 -16.24
C ILE A 300 -25.33 -1.78 -15.29
N GLU A 301 -24.91 -1.73 -14.03
CA GLU A 301 -25.23 -2.77 -13.03
C GLU A 301 -26.72 -2.77 -12.65
N ALA A 302 -27.36 -1.60 -12.66
CA ALA A 302 -28.80 -1.45 -12.40
C ALA A 302 -29.68 -1.83 -13.61
N GLU A 303 -29.07 -2.19 -14.74
CA GLU A 303 -29.75 -2.54 -15.97
C GLU A 303 -30.40 -3.94 -15.92
N ASP A 304 -31.52 -4.10 -16.61
CA ASP A 304 -32.10 -5.42 -16.82
C ASP A 304 -31.23 -6.21 -17.81
N SER A 305 -30.56 -7.26 -17.31
CA SER A 305 -29.66 -8.11 -18.10
C SER A 305 -30.34 -8.75 -19.33
N SER A 306 -31.67 -8.81 -19.36
CA SER A 306 -32.44 -9.32 -20.51
C SER A 306 -32.67 -8.28 -21.62
N HIS A 307 -32.56 -6.98 -21.31
CA HIS A 307 -32.80 -5.89 -22.26
C HIS A 307 -31.77 -4.76 -22.07
N PRO A 308 -30.51 -4.99 -22.46
CA PRO A 308 -29.48 -3.96 -22.36
C PRO A 308 -29.83 -2.74 -23.22
N LEU A 309 -29.65 -1.55 -22.66
CA LEU A 309 -29.82 -0.26 -23.30
C LEU A 309 -28.67 -0.07 -24.30
N SER A 310 -28.97 0.62 -25.40
CA SER A 310 -27.89 1.04 -26.30
C SER A 310 -27.11 2.20 -25.70
N ASP A 311 -25.83 2.32 -26.04
CA ASP A 311 -24.95 3.41 -25.60
C ASP A 311 -25.57 4.80 -25.83
N SER A 312 -26.35 4.98 -26.90
CA SER A 312 -27.07 6.23 -27.17
C SER A 312 -28.19 6.51 -26.17
N LYS A 313 -28.93 5.48 -25.72
CA LYS A 313 -29.97 5.64 -24.68
C LYS A 313 -29.36 5.86 -23.31
N LEU A 314 -28.27 5.16 -22.98
CA LEU A 314 -27.52 5.40 -21.74
C LEU A 314 -27.01 6.84 -21.69
N ALA A 315 -26.45 7.35 -22.79
CA ALA A 315 -26.02 8.75 -22.89
C ALA A 315 -27.19 9.73 -22.71
N GLU A 316 -28.37 9.46 -23.28
CA GLU A 316 -29.56 10.31 -23.08
C GLU A 316 -30.09 10.28 -21.65
N ILE A 317 -30.13 9.12 -20.99
CA ILE A 317 -30.55 8.98 -19.59
C ILE A 317 -29.57 9.71 -18.68
N PHE A 318 -28.27 9.51 -18.92
CA PHE A 318 -27.21 10.18 -18.19
C PHE A 318 -27.30 11.70 -18.34
N ALA A 319 -27.49 12.19 -19.58
CA ALA A 319 -27.67 13.61 -19.86
C ALA A 319 -28.92 14.19 -19.18
N LYS A 320 -30.02 13.43 -19.03
CA LYS A 320 -31.23 13.90 -18.32
C LYS A 320 -31.10 13.91 -16.80
N LYS A 321 -30.23 13.07 -16.24
CA LYS A 321 -30.10 12.88 -14.79
C LYS A 321 -29.09 13.83 -14.16
N TYR A 322 -28.11 14.31 -14.95
CA TYR A 322 -26.99 15.12 -14.47
C TYR A 322 -26.84 16.50 -15.16
N HIS A 323 -27.82 16.94 -15.98
CA HIS A 323 -28.02 18.34 -16.42
C HIS A 323 -29.36 18.89 -15.93
#